data_AF-A0A654D0B0-F1
#
_entry.id   AF-A0A654D0B0-F1
#
_cell.length_a   1.000
_cell.length_b   1.000
_cell.length_c   1.000
_cell.angle_alpha   90.00
_cell.angle_beta   90.00
_cell.angle_gamma   90.00
#
_symmetry.space_group_name_H-M   'P 1'
#
loop_
_entity.id
_entity.type
_entity.pdbx_description
1 polymer ?
#
loop_
_entity_poly.entity_id
_entity_poly.type
_entity_poly.pdbx_seq_one_letter_code
_entity_poly.pdbx_strand_id
1 'polypeptide(L)'
;MQMDASTLTRNMQPLVGQGWLSIGAGSDARSRLVDVTEAGRIKQAEGQRAWKEAQEALNDLLGLDCVVSLHQLLDACIARLDDDSDHPV
;
A
#
# COMPACT_ATOMS: atom_id res chain seq x y z
N MET A 1 -5.34 -0.42 7.09
CA MET A 1 -5.06 -1.51 6.13
C MET A 1 -5.16 -2.84 6.86
N GLN A 2 -6.33 -3.46 6.84
CA GLN A 2 -6.49 -4.83 7.30
C GLN A 2 -6.42 -5.74 6.06
N MET A 3 -5.36 -6.53 5.96
CA MET A 3 -5.23 -7.57 4.94
C MET A 3 -4.93 -8.87 5.65
N ASP A 4 -5.65 -9.94 5.30
CA ASP A 4 -5.34 -11.26 5.82
C ASP A 4 -4.02 -11.78 5.22
N ALA A 5 -3.37 -12.70 5.93
CA ALA A 5 -2.07 -13.25 5.55
C ALA A 5 -2.08 -13.96 4.17
N SER A 6 -3.21 -14.54 3.76
CA SER A 6 -3.32 -15.22 2.47
C SER A 6 -3.35 -14.22 1.32
N THR A 7 -4.09 -13.11 1.48
CA THR A 7 -4.11 -12.01 0.52
C THR A 7 -2.74 -11.33 0.42
N LEU A 8 -2.08 -11.06 1.56
CA LEU A 8 -0.73 -10.49 1.56
C LEU A 8 0.26 -11.38 0.80
N THR A 9 0.25 -12.68 1.08
CA THR A 9 1.14 -13.65 0.40
C THR A 9 0.91 -13.65 -1.11
N ARG A 10 -0.36 -13.62 -1.54
CA ARG A 10 -0.73 -13.59 -2.96
C ARG A 10 -0.29 -12.29 -3.64
N ASN A 11 -0.42 -11.16 -2.97
CA ASN A 11 0.00 -9.85 -3.50
C ASN A 11 1.53 -9.73 -3.63
N MET A 12 2.28 -10.47 -2.82
CA MET A 12 3.74 -10.46 -2.86
C MET A 12 4.34 -11.36 -3.95
N GLN A 13 3.66 -12.45 -4.34
CA GLN A 13 4.16 -13.38 -5.35
C GLN A 13 4.60 -12.72 -6.68
N PRO A 14 3.82 -11.79 -7.27
CA PRO A 14 4.24 -11.08 -8.48
C PRO A 14 5.49 -10.20 -8.27
N LEU A 15 5.67 -9.65 -7.07
CA LEU A 15 6.81 -8.80 -6.74
C LEU A 15 8.09 -9.63 -6.58
N VAL A 16 7.97 -10.84 -6.00
CA VAL A 16 9.05 -11.82 -5.95
C VAL A 16 9.38 -12.35 -7.35
N GLY A 17 8.37 -12.66 -8.16
CA GLY A 17 8.55 -13.14 -9.54
C GLY A 17 9.29 -12.15 -10.45
N GLN A 18 9.17 -10.85 -10.16
CA GLN A 18 9.91 -9.78 -10.84
C GLN A 18 11.26 -9.46 -10.19
N GLY A 19 11.63 -10.15 -9.10
CA GLY A 19 12.87 -9.93 -8.38
C GLY A 19 12.90 -8.64 -7.56
N TRP A 20 11.75 -8.01 -7.29
CA TRP A 20 11.66 -6.77 -6.50
C TRP A 20 11.65 -7.03 -4.99
N LEU A 21 11.16 -8.20 -4.58
CA LEU A 21 11.20 -8.67 -3.21
C LEU A 21 11.90 -10.03 -3.11
N SER A 22 12.45 -10.30 -1.94
CA SER A 22 12.87 -11.64 -1.53
C SER A 22 12.16 -12.04 -0.24
N ILE A 23 11.81 -13.32 -0.11
CA ILE A 23 11.13 -13.86 1.07
C ILE A 23 11.98 -14.98 1.66
N GLY A 24 12.39 -14.81 2.91
CA GLY A 24 13.20 -15.75 3.68
C GLY A 24 12.50 -16.30 4.92
N ALA A 25 13.21 -17.16 5.66
CA ALA A 25 12.78 -17.60 6.99
C ALA A 25 12.78 -16.40 7.95
N GLY A 26 11.70 -16.26 8.73
CA GLY A 26 11.67 -15.27 9.80
C GLY A 26 12.25 -15.81 11.11
N SER A 27 12.02 -15.08 12.20
CA SER A 27 12.50 -15.41 13.55
C SER A 27 11.94 -16.71 14.14
N ASP A 28 10.84 -17.22 13.60
CA ASP A 28 10.21 -18.49 13.96
C ASP A 28 9.64 -19.24 12.74
N ALA A 29 9.13 -20.47 12.97
CA ALA A 29 8.62 -21.36 11.92
C ALA A 29 7.41 -20.81 11.12
N ARG A 30 6.63 -19.90 11.71
CA ARG A 30 5.43 -19.31 11.09
C ARG A 30 5.68 -17.95 10.47
N SER A 31 6.77 -17.29 10.85
CA SER A 31 7.18 -16.00 10.30
C SER A 31 7.94 -16.13 8.98
N ARG A 32 7.86 -15.06 8.19
CA ARG A 32 8.63 -14.88 6.96
C ARG A 32 9.29 -13.52 7.02
N LEU A 33 10.57 -13.46 6.67
CA LEU A 33 11.28 -12.20 6.50
C LEU A 33 11.10 -11.74 5.05
N VAL A 34 10.77 -10.46 4.87
CA VAL A 34 10.52 -9.86 3.57
C VAL A 34 11.51 -8.73 3.38
N ASP A 35 12.37 -8.86 2.38
CA ASP A 35 13.38 -7.87 2.06
C ASP A 35 13.17 -7.30 0.67
N VAL A 36 13.28 -5.98 0.56
CA VAL A 36 13.30 -5.29 -0.73
C VAL A 36 14.68 -5.43 -1.36
N THR A 37 14.71 -5.89 -2.61
CA THR A 37 15.96 -6.02 -3.36
C THR A 37 16.42 -4.65 -3.89
N GLU A 38 17.60 -4.58 -4.50
CA GLU A 38 18.03 -3.36 -5.19
C GLU A 38 17.10 -3.01 -6.36
N ALA A 39 16.70 -4.01 -7.16
CA ALA A 39 15.71 -3.82 -8.22
C ALA A 39 14.37 -3.34 -7.67
N GLY A 40 13.97 -3.83 -6.50
CA GLY A 40 12.76 -3.37 -5.80
C GLY A 40 12.84 -1.92 -5.35
N ARG A 41 13.99 -1.47 -4.83
CA ARG A 41 14.21 -0.06 -4.46
C ARG A 41 14.15 0.86 -5.67
N ILE A 42 14.77 0.47 -6.78
CA ILE A 42 14.66 1.20 -8.05
C ILE A 42 13.20 1.29 -8.47
N LYS A 43 12.47 0.17 -8.44
CA LYS A 43 11.06 0.16 -8.83
C LYS A 43 10.16 0.99 -7.93
N GLN A 44 10.42 0.97 -6.62
CA GLN A 44 9.74 1.82 -5.65
C GLN A 44 9.95 3.29 -5.99
N ALA A 45 11.17 3.70 -6.29
CA ALA A 45 11.49 5.08 -6.64
C ALA A 45 10.80 5.54 -7.93
N GLU A 46 10.72 4.66 -8.95
CA GLU A 46 9.94 4.91 -10.17
C GLU A 46 8.45 5.11 -9.84
N GLY A 47 7.87 4.20 -9.04
CA GLY A 47 6.46 4.28 -8.65
C GLY A 47 6.15 5.53 -7.84
N GLN A 48 7.03 5.92 -6.92
CA GLN A 48 6.85 7.11 -6.12
C GLN A 48 6.91 8.40 -6.94
N ARG A 49 7.76 8.44 -7.98
CA ARG A 49 7.82 9.55 -8.92
C ARG A 49 6.54 9.66 -9.74
N ALA A 50 6.11 8.57 -10.37
CA ALA A 50 4.88 8.53 -11.15
C ALA A 50 3.64 8.88 -10.30
N TRP A 51 3.61 8.44 -9.05
CA TRP A 51 2.55 8.78 -8.11
C TRP A 51 2.54 10.28 -7.78
N LYS A 52 3.71 10.87 -7.52
CA LYS A 52 3.83 12.31 -7.27
C LYS A 52 3.33 13.12 -8.47
N GLU A 53 3.73 12.76 -9.69
CA GLU A 53 3.26 13.41 -10.92
C GLU A 53 1.73 13.32 -11.06
N ALA A 54 1.13 12.16 -10.76
CA ALA A 54 -0.31 11.99 -10.78
C ALA A 54 -1.03 12.85 -9.70
N GLN A 55 -0.46 12.94 -8.50
CA GLN A 55 -0.98 13.78 -7.42
C GLN A 55 -0.90 15.28 -7.76
N GLU A 56 0.22 15.73 -8.34
CA GLU A 56 0.39 17.10 -8.80
C GLU A 56 -0.62 17.44 -9.90
N ALA A 57 -0.81 16.56 -10.89
CA ALA A 57 -1.83 16.75 -11.92
C ALA A 57 -3.26 16.84 -11.35
N LEU A 58 -3.56 16.07 -10.32
CA LEU A 58 -4.85 16.14 -9.62
C LEU A 58 -5.02 17.48 -8.87
N ASN A 59 -3.95 17.94 -8.20
CA ASN A 59 -3.94 19.23 -7.51
C ASN A 59 -4.14 20.40 -8.47
N ASP A 60 -3.50 20.35 -9.64
CA ASP A 60 -3.63 21.39 -10.68
C ASP A 60 -5.07 21.43 -11.24
N LEU A 61 -5.71 20.27 -11.38
CA LEU A 61 -7.08 20.17 -11.91
C LEU A 61 -8.15 20.62 -10.91
N LEU A 62 -8.01 20.23 -9.64
CA LEU A 62 -9.06 20.41 -8.63
C LEU A 62 -8.79 21.59 -7.68
N GLY A 63 -7.55 22.07 -7.60
CA GLY A 63 -7.11 23.01 -6.58
C GLY A 63 -6.90 22.35 -5.22
N LEU A 64 -5.97 22.91 -4.45
CA LEU A 64 -5.55 22.33 -3.16
C LEU A 64 -6.69 22.22 -2.14
N ASP A 65 -7.55 23.24 -2.03
CA ASP A 65 -8.66 23.24 -1.05
C ASP A 65 -9.67 22.11 -1.31
N CYS A 66 -9.96 21.83 -2.58
CA CYS A 66 -10.83 20.73 -2.97
C CYS A 66 -10.20 19.38 -2.62
N VAL A 67 -8.91 19.20 -2.92
CA VAL A 67 -8.18 17.96 -2.63
C VAL A 67 -8.06 17.71 -1.12
N VAL A 68 -7.81 18.75 -0.31
CA VAL A 68 -7.80 18.65 1.15
C VAL A 68 -9.18 18.21 1.67
N SER A 69 -10.26 18.81 1.16
CA SER A 69 -11.62 18.43 1.55
C SER A 69 -11.95 16.99 1.17
N LEU A 70 -11.48 16.54 0.00
CA LEU A 70 -11.64 15.16 -0.45
C LEU A 70 -10.91 14.17 0.47
N HIS A 71 -9.65 14.45 0.84
CA HIS A 71 -8.90 13.60 1.78
C HIS A 71 -9.60 13.49 3.13
N GLN A 72 -10.08 14.61 3.69
CA GLN A 72 -10.84 14.59 4.95
C GLN A 72 -12.09 13.70 4.88
N LEU A 73 -12.81 13.76 3.76
CA LEU A 73 -14.00 12.92 3.56
C LEU A 73 -13.62 11.43 3.43
N LEU A 74 -12.56 11.11 2.67
CA LEU A 74 -12.08 9.75 2.51
C LEU A 74 -11.63 9.16 3.85
N ASP A 75 -10.86 9.91 4.65
CA ASP A 75 -10.40 9.47 5.97
C ASP A 75 -11.59 9.21 6.91
N ALA A 76 -12.60 10.08 6.93
CA ALA A 76 -13.81 9.88 7.72
C ALA A 76 -14.60 8.64 7.29
N CYS A 77 -14.69 8.37 5.98
CA CYS A 77 -15.34 7.16 5.45
C CYS A 77 -14.56 5.89 5.83
N ILE A 78 -13.23 5.89 5.67
CA ILE A 78 -12.37 4.75 6.01
C ILE A 78 -12.49 4.42 7.50
N ALA A 79 -12.44 5.43 8.37
CA ALA A 79 -12.58 5.22 9.82
C ALA A 79 -13.92 4.54 10.19
N ARG A 80 -15.01 4.90 9.51
CA ARG A 80 -16.33 4.28 9.74
C ARG A 80 -16.42 2.85 9.21
N LEU A 81 -15.76 2.56 8.11
CA LEU A 81 -15.73 1.20 7.53
C LEU A 81 -14.85 0.25 8.36
N ASP A 82 -13.77 0.76 8.95
CA ASP A 82 -12.91 -0.04 9.83
C ASP A 82 -13.62 -0.36 11.17
N ASP A 83 -14.44 0.54 11.72
CA ASP A 83 -15.20 0.32 12.97
C ASP A 83 -16.27 -0.79 12.83
N ASP A 84 -16.90 -0.90 11.65
CA ASP A 84 -17.92 -1.92 11.36
C ASP A 84 -17.33 -3.34 11.25
N SER A 85 -16.01 -3.46 11.07
CA SER A 85 -15.31 -4.74 10.95
C SER A 85 -14.96 -5.42 12.28
N ASP A 86 -15.11 -4.71 13.41
CA ASP A 86 -14.79 -5.20 14.78
C ASP A 86 -16.04 -5.69 15.55
N HIS A 87 -17.22 -5.70 14.92
CA HIS A 87 -18.46 -6.24 15.49
C HIS A 87 -18.99 -7.44 14.70
N PRO A 88 -18.68 -8.69 15.13
CA PRO A 88 -19.33 -9.86 14.55
C PRO A 88 -20.76 -9.96 15.10
N VAL A 89 -21.74 -9.89 14.19
CA VAL A 89 -23.14 -10.29 14.41
C VAL A 89 -23.27 -11.78 14.67
#